data_AF-A0A7K4GVX0-F1
#
_entry.id   AF-A0A7K4GVX0-F1
#
_cell.length_a   1.000
_cell.length_b   1.000
_cell.length_c   1.000
_cell.angle_alpha   90.00
_cell.angle_beta   90.00
_cell.angle_gamma   90.00
#
_symmetry.space_group_name_H-M   'P 1'
#
loop_
_entity.id
_entity.type
_entity.pdbx_description
1 polymer ?
#
loop_
_entity_poly.entity_id
_entity_poly.type
_entity_poly.pdbx_seq_one_letter_code
_entity_poly.pdbx_strand_id
1 'polypeptide(L)'
;MSLLKAFLFSLLALVVSNILLVIILYASFGQFDNVISLFTTGATTSLILHLFCSMGHAIWISVDRIAYHIVNDNLFFIFFSLIVVISPLIAAIVAGRVGEKRIHSFLGVFLTSIVSMIVSMIIMFNSVPIQLAITSEFLGTGALFILVPGSLLNGLIFGFIAFFTTKRK
;
A
#
# COMPACT_ATOMS: atom_id res chain seq x y z
N MET A 1 7.35 5.58 -24.60
CA MET A 1 7.40 5.34 -23.14
C MET A 1 6.97 3.93 -22.84
N SER A 2 7.96 3.18 -22.40
CA SER A 2 7.91 1.74 -22.13
C SER A 2 7.17 1.44 -20.82
N LEU A 3 6.72 0.20 -20.70
CA LEU A 3 6.22 -0.43 -19.48
C LEU A 3 7.06 -0.08 -18.24
N LEU A 4 8.39 -0.11 -18.38
CA LEU A 4 9.34 0.19 -17.31
C LEU A 4 9.09 1.56 -16.66
N LYS A 5 8.79 2.59 -17.47
CA LYS A 5 8.53 3.92 -16.93
C LYS A 5 7.23 3.96 -16.12
N ALA A 6 6.16 3.35 -16.62
CA ALA A 6 4.89 3.29 -15.88
C ALA A 6 5.06 2.56 -14.54
N PHE A 7 5.80 1.44 -14.54
CA PHE A 7 6.14 0.70 -13.33
C PHE A 7 6.96 1.52 -12.33
N LEU A 8 8.07 2.12 -12.75
CA LEU A 8 8.95 2.87 -11.83
C LEU A 8 8.26 4.09 -11.23
N PHE A 9 7.47 4.82 -12.02
CA PHE A 9 6.72 5.98 -11.52
C PHE A 9 5.57 5.57 -10.60
N SER A 10 4.88 4.46 -10.89
CA SER A 10 3.88 3.88 -9.99
C SER A 10 4.49 3.47 -8.65
N LEU A 11 5.62 2.75 -8.68
CA LEU A 11 6.34 2.31 -7.48
C LEU A 11 6.83 3.49 -6.64
N LEU A 12 7.43 4.49 -7.29
CA LEU A 12 7.90 5.70 -6.60
C LEU A 12 6.73 6.46 -5.97
N ALA A 13 5.63 6.63 -6.70
CA ALA A 13 4.44 7.31 -6.19
C ALA A 13 3.82 6.57 -5.00
N LEU A 14 3.79 5.23 -5.02
CA LEU A 14 3.34 4.42 -3.90
C LEU A 14 4.20 4.66 -2.66
N VAL A 15 5.53 4.55 -2.78
CA VAL A 15 6.45 4.71 -1.66
C VAL A 15 6.38 6.13 -1.08
N VAL A 16 6.43 7.15 -1.94
CA VAL A 16 6.38 8.56 -1.51
C VAL A 16 5.06 8.89 -0.84
N SER A 17 3.93 8.44 -1.41
CA SER A 17 2.62 8.70 -0.80
C SER A 17 2.45 7.98 0.53
N ASN A 18 2.93 6.73 0.67
CA ASN A 18 2.95 6.04 1.96
C ASN A 18 3.78 6.78 3.01
N ILE A 19 4.99 7.25 2.67
CA ILE A 19 5.81 8.06 3.60
C ILE A 19 5.04 9.29 4.07
N LEU A 20 4.51 10.07 3.14
CA LEU A 20 3.82 11.32 3.45
C LEU A 20 2.57 11.06 4.32
N LEU A 21 1.77 10.06 3.97
CA LEU A 21 0.55 9.73 4.68
C LEU A 21 0.83 9.17 6.08
N VAL A 22 1.89 8.38 6.25
CA VAL A 22 2.33 7.92 7.58
C VAL A 22 2.79 9.11 8.43
N ILE A 23 3.60 10.02 7.88
CA ILE A 23 4.00 11.24 8.59
C ILE A 23 2.78 12.04 9.03
N ILE A 24 1.81 12.25 8.13
CA ILE A 24 0.57 12.99 8.43
C ILE A 24 -0.23 12.30 9.52
N LEU A 25 -0.40 10.97 9.46
CA LEU A 25 -1.10 10.18 10.48
C LEU A 25 -0.49 10.45 11.85
N TYR A 26 0.78 10.11 12.05
CA TYR A 26 1.41 10.22 13.36
C TYR A 26 1.52 11.67 13.86
N ALA A 27 1.75 12.64 12.98
CA ALA A 27 1.74 14.06 13.36
C ALA A 27 0.36 14.52 13.84
N SER A 28 -0.72 14.05 13.20
CA SER A 28 -2.11 14.42 13.56
C SER A 28 -2.53 13.91 14.94
N PHE A 29 -1.87 12.86 15.45
CA PHE A 29 -2.14 12.28 16.77
C PHE A 29 -1.05 12.61 17.81
N GLY A 30 -0.16 13.58 17.52
CA GLY A 30 0.90 14.00 18.46
C GLY A 30 1.98 12.93 18.71
N GLN A 31 2.12 11.98 17.78
CA GLN A 31 3.02 10.83 17.88
C GLN A 31 4.19 10.94 16.89
N PHE A 32 4.63 12.15 16.55
CA PHE A 32 5.70 12.35 15.56
C PHE A 32 7.03 11.71 15.99
N ASP A 33 7.31 11.63 17.30
CA ASP A 33 8.48 10.93 17.83
C ASP A 33 8.48 9.43 17.49
N ASN A 34 7.31 8.81 17.32
CA ASN A 34 7.18 7.43 16.84
C ASN A 34 7.65 7.31 15.39
N VAL A 35 7.41 8.32 14.55
CA VAL A 35 7.93 8.36 13.17
C VAL A 35 9.44 8.50 13.17
N ILE A 36 9.98 9.43 13.97
CA ILE A 36 11.43 9.62 14.08
C ILE A 36 12.09 8.34 14.57
N SER A 37 11.55 7.68 15.60
CA SER A 37 12.09 6.40 16.09
C SER A 37 11.97 5.28 15.05
N LEU A 38 10.90 5.23 14.24
CA LEU A 38 10.78 4.34 13.08
C LEU A 38 11.93 4.53 12.07
N PHE A 39 12.40 5.78 11.87
CA PHE A 39 13.51 6.10 10.98
C PHE A 39 14.90 5.92 11.62
N THR A 40 15.04 6.10 12.94
CA THR A 40 16.37 6.20 13.60
C THR A 40 16.77 4.96 14.41
N THR A 41 15.82 4.18 14.94
CA THR A 41 16.11 3.08 15.89
C THR A 41 16.36 1.71 15.26
N GLY A 42 16.47 1.64 13.93
CA GLY A 42 16.68 0.36 13.22
C GLY A 42 15.41 -0.47 13.04
N ALA A 43 14.23 0.10 13.29
CA ALA A 43 12.92 -0.45 12.91
C ALA A 43 12.66 -0.38 11.39
N THR A 44 13.73 -0.45 10.59
CA THR A 44 13.72 -0.35 9.13
C THR A 44 12.77 -1.37 8.50
N THR A 45 12.67 -2.57 9.06
CA THR A 45 11.71 -3.60 8.62
C THR A 45 10.26 -3.19 8.81
N SER A 46 9.91 -2.54 9.93
CA SER A 46 8.57 -2.01 10.19
C SER A 46 8.24 -0.84 9.27
N LEU A 47 9.22 0.05 9.05
CA LEU A 47 9.09 1.14 8.09
C LEU A 47 8.85 0.62 6.68
N ILE A 48 9.70 -0.29 6.18
CA ILE A 48 9.55 -0.87 4.83
C ILE A 48 8.20 -1.58 4.71
N LEU A 49 7.71 -2.26 5.75
CA LEU A 49 6.37 -2.83 5.72
C LEU A 49 5.31 -1.75 5.47
N HIS A 50 5.34 -0.61 6.16
CA HIS A 50 4.40 0.49 5.92
C HIS A 50 4.49 1.05 4.49
N LEU A 51 5.66 0.97 3.85
CA LEU A 51 5.87 1.47 2.48
C LEU A 51 5.27 0.59 1.39
N PHE A 52 5.17 -0.73 1.62
CA PHE A 52 4.78 -1.70 0.59
C PHE A 52 3.49 -2.46 0.93
N CYS A 53 3.08 -2.51 2.20
CA CYS A 53 1.93 -3.29 2.64
C CYS A 53 0.58 -2.70 2.20
N SER A 54 0.52 -1.43 1.77
CA SER A 54 -0.74 -0.85 1.26
C SER A 54 -1.24 -1.55 0.00
N MET A 55 -0.34 -2.02 -0.86
CA MET A 55 -0.71 -2.86 -1.99
C MET A 55 -1.14 -4.25 -1.56
N GLY A 56 -0.59 -4.79 -0.47
CA GLY A 56 -0.90 -6.14 0.03
C GLY A 56 -2.19 -6.26 0.82
N HIS A 57 -2.68 -5.17 1.39
CA HIS A 57 -3.97 -5.15 2.07
C HIS A 57 -5.12 -5.18 1.08
N ALA A 58 -5.96 -6.20 1.17
CA ALA A 58 -7.24 -6.24 0.49
C ALA A 58 -8.05 -4.94 0.73
N ILE A 59 -8.38 -4.22 -0.36
CA ILE A 59 -9.13 -2.95 -0.28
C ILE A 59 -10.45 -3.12 0.48
N TRP A 60 -11.18 -4.22 0.26
CA TRP A 60 -12.48 -4.45 0.90
C TRP A 60 -12.36 -4.53 2.43
N ILE A 61 -11.30 -5.17 2.95
CA ILE A 61 -11.02 -5.20 4.39
C ILE A 61 -10.78 -3.80 4.93
N SER A 62 -10.10 -2.95 4.15
CA SER A 62 -9.82 -1.56 4.54
C SER A 62 -11.10 -0.72 4.57
N VAL A 63 -12.00 -0.92 3.60
CA VAL A 63 -13.31 -0.25 3.56
C VAL A 63 -14.20 -0.69 4.73
N ASP A 64 -14.26 -2.00 5.00
CA ASP A 64 -15.01 -2.55 6.14
C ASP A 64 -14.47 -2.03 7.48
N ARG A 65 -13.13 -1.93 7.62
CA ARG A 65 -12.49 -1.33 8.81
C ARG A 65 -12.80 0.14 8.96
N ILE A 66 -12.85 0.91 7.87
CA ILE A 66 -13.27 2.32 7.93
C ILE A 66 -14.70 2.40 8.50
N ALA A 67 -15.63 1.61 7.98
CA ALA A 67 -17.00 1.58 8.48
C ALA A 67 -17.07 1.17 9.96
N TYR A 68 -16.34 0.12 10.35
CA TYR A 68 -16.26 -0.34 11.74
C TYR A 68 -15.70 0.73 12.68
N HIS A 69 -14.60 1.40 12.31
CA HIS A 69 -13.96 2.38 13.17
C HIS A 69 -14.67 3.73 13.20
N ILE A 70 -15.49 4.05 12.18
CA ILE A 70 -16.42 5.19 12.24
C ILE A 70 -17.44 4.97 13.37
N VAL A 71 -17.99 3.77 13.49
CA VAL A 71 -18.97 3.45 14.56
C VAL A 71 -18.33 3.46 15.95
N ASN A 72 -17.02 3.20 16.03
CA ASN A 72 -16.26 3.12 17.28
C ASN A 72 -15.41 4.38 17.57
N ASP A 73 -15.64 5.47 16.85
CA ASP A 73 -14.92 6.76 16.98
C ASP A 73 -13.38 6.65 17.02
N ASN A 74 -12.82 5.64 16.35
CA ASN A 74 -11.38 5.41 16.36
C ASN A 74 -10.72 6.03 15.13
N LEU A 75 -10.52 7.36 15.20
CA LEU A 75 -9.96 8.16 14.11
C LEU A 75 -8.60 7.64 13.64
N PHE A 76 -7.74 7.14 14.53
CA PHE A 76 -6.42 6.63 14.16
C PHE A 76 -6.51 5.49 13.13
N PHE A 77 -7.35 4.49 13.39
CA PHE A 77 -7.51 3.36 12.47
C PHE A 77 -8.29 3.72 11.21
N ILE A 78 -9.17 4.72 11.25
CA ILE A 78 -9.80 5.27 10.04
C ILE A 78 -8.73 5.87 9.14
N PHE A 79 -7.88 6.75 9.67
CA PHE A 79 -6.80 7.36 8.90
C PHE A 79 -5.82 6.31 8.36
N PHE A 80 -5.42 5.34 9.19
CA PHE A 80 -4.55 4.23 8.75
C PHE A 80 -5.17 3.44 7.58
N SER A 81 -6.46 3.09 7.69
CA SER A 81 -7.17 2.35 6.64
C SER A 81 -7.35 3.17 5.35
N LEU A 82 -7.43 4.50 5.46
CA LEU A 82 -7.42 5.40 4.31
C LEU A 82 -6.06 5.42 3.59
N ILE A 83 -4.93 5.31 4.31
CA ILE A 83 -3.59 5.23 3.67
C ILE A 83 -3.55 4.06 2.69
N VAL A 84 -4.07 2.91 3.12
CA VAL A 84 -4.11 1.68 2.33
C VAL A 84 -4.90 1.82 1.04
N VAL A 85 -5.92 2.69 1.01
CA VAL A 85 -6.74 2.95 -0.19
C VAL A 85 -6.16 4.07 -1.06
N ILE A 86 -5.69 5.15 -0.42
CA ILE A 86 -5.25 6.38 -1.10
C ILE A 86 -3.89 6.18 -1.77
N SER A 87 -2.92 5.53 -1.13
CA SER A 87 -1.58 5.41 -1.70
C SER A 87 -1.54 4.60 -3.00
N PRO A 88 -2.21 3.44 -3.13
CA PRO A 88 -2.24 2.71 -4.39
C PRO A 88 -3.07 3.44 -5.47
N LEU A 89 -4.08 4.21 -5.06
CA LEU A 89 -4.85 5.05 -5.98
C LEU A 89 -3.97 6.14 -6.61
N ILE A 90 -3.15 6.83 -5.79
CA ILE A 90 -2.18 7.82 -6.28
C ILE A 90 -1.20 7.16 -7.25
N ALA A 91 -0.65 5.99 -6.89
CA ALA A 91 0.25 5.23 -7.75
C ALA A 91 -0.41 4.89 -9.11
N ALA A 92 -1.66 4.45 -9.10
CA ALA A 92 -2.43 4.15 -10.31
C ALA A 92 -2.62 5.37 -11.21
N ILE A 93 -3.01 6.51 -10.63
CA ILE A 93 -3.19 7.76 -11.37
C ILE A 93 -1.87 8.19 -11.99
N VAL A 94 -0.77 8.17 -11.24
CA VAL A 94 0.56 8.53 -11.75
C VAL A 94 0.96 7.61 -12.89
N ALA A 95 0.80 6.28 -12.74
CA ALA A 95 1.11 5.33 -13.80
C ALA A 95 0.28 5.60 -15.07
N GLY A 96 -1.01 5.91 -14.92
CA GLY A 96 -1.90 6.26 -16.03
C GLY A 96 -1.49 7.55 -16.74
N ARG A 97 -1.11 8.59 -15.99
CA ARG A 97 -0.67 9.88 -16.57
C ARG A 97 0.67 9.78 -17.29
N VAL A 98 1.55 8.91 -16.84
CA VAL A 98 2.89 8.71 -17.41
C VAL A 98 2.88 7.62 -18.50
N GLY A 99 1.89 6.73 -18.53
CA GLY A 99 1.80 5.70 -19.56
C GLY A 99 1.44 6.25 -20.93
N GLU A 100 2.14 5.78 -21.96
CA GLU A 100 1.80 6.11 -23.35
C GLU A 100 0.74 5.19 -23.96
N LYS A 101 0.71 3.93 -23.50
CA LYS A 101 -0.30 2.94 -23.88
C LYS A 101 -1.01 2.49 -22.63
N ARG A 102 -2.33 2.34 -22.71
CA ARG A 102 -3.18 1.91 -21.59
C ARG A 102 -2.72 0.59 -20.96
N ILE A 103 -2.30 -0.35 -21.79
CA ILE A 103 -1.79 -1.65 -21.34
C ILE A 103 -0.47 -1.52 -20.57
N HIS A 104 0.41 -0.58 -20.95
CA HIS A 104 1.65 -0.33 -20.20
C HIS A 104 1.36 0.25 -18.82
N SER A 105 0.37 1.14 -18.69
CA SER A 105 -0.06 1.70 -17.41
C SER A 105 -0.64 0.62 -16.50
N PHE A 106 -1.53 -0.21 -17.04
CA PHE A 106 -2.11 -1.35 -16.34
C PHE A 106 -1.02 -2.28 -15.80
N LEU A 107 -0.15 -2.78 -16.70
CA LEU A 107 0.90 -3.72 -16.35
C LEU A 107 1.95 -3.08 -15.43
N GLY A 108 2.17 -1.76 -15.55
CA GLY A 108 3.06 -1.02 -14.65
C GLY A 108 2.60 -1.09 -13.20
N VAL A 109 1.31 -0.82 -12.95
CA VAL A 109 0.72 -0.93 -11.60
C VAL A 109 0.65 -2.37 -11.12
N PHE A 110 0.33 -3.31 -12.00
CA PHE A 110 0.31 -4.73 -11.67
C PHE A 110 1.70 -5.22 -11.23
N LEU A 111 2.77 -4.78 -11.91
CA LEU A 111 4.14 -5.05 -11.47
C LEU A 111 4.47 -4.37 -10.14
N THR A 112 3.99 -3.14 -9.90
CA THR A 112 4.12 -2.48 -8.60
C THR A 112 3.49 -3.30 -7.48
N SER A 113 2.31 -3.90 -7.70
CA SER A 113 1.66 -4.73 -6.69
C SER A 113 2.41 -6.04 -6.45
N ILE A 114 2.95 -6.68 -7.50
CA ILE A 114 3.80 -7.87 -7.37
C ILE A 114 5.07 -7.56 -6.56
N VAL A 115 5.76 -6.45 -6.87
CA VAL A 115 6.97 -6.06 -6.12
C VAL A 115 6.63 -5.78 -4.66
N SER A 116 5.52 -5.08 -4.41
CA SER A 116 5.06 -4.78 -3.06
C SER A 116 4.69 -6.05 -2.28
N MET A 117 4.08 -7.03 -2.95
CA MET A 117 3.80 -8.37 -2.41
C MET A 117 5.08 -9.07 -2.01
N ILE A 118 6.06 -9.16 -2.92
CA ILE A 118 7.34 -9.85 -2.69
C ILE A 118 8.10 -9.20 -1.52
N VAL A 119 8.21 -7.87 -1.50
CA VAL A 119 8.88 -7.14 -0.41
C VAL A 119 8.19 -7.40 0.92
N SER A 120 6.86 -7.33 0.96
CA SER A 120 6.10 -7.57 2.19
C SER A 120 6.22 -9.03 2.66
N MET A 121 6.23 -9.99 1.74
CA MET A 121 6.48 -11.41 2.06
C MET A 121 7.88 -11.62 2.63
N ILE A 122 8.92 -11.07 1.99
CA ILE A 122 10.30 -11.17 2.48
C ILE A 122 10.39 -10.65 3.91
N ILE A 123 9.80 -9.48 4.20
CA ILE A 123 9.83 -8.88 5.54
C ILE A 123 9.10 -9.75 6.55
N MET A 124 7.92 -10.25 6.20
CA MET A 124 7.13 -11.11 7.06
C MET A 124 7.86 -12.40 7.42
N PHE A 125 8.56 -13.03 6.47
CA PHE A 125 9.35 -14.24 6.74
C PHE A 125 10.62 -13.97 7.56
N ASN A 126 11.15 -12.74 7.52
CA ASN A 126 12.35 -12.35 8.26
C ASN A 126 12.06 -11.73 9.63
N SER A 127 10.80 -11.58 10.04
CA SER A 127 10.43 -10.95 11.31
C SER A 127 9.20 -11.59 11.95
N VAL A 128 9.42 -12.43 12.97
CA VAL A 128 8.38 -13.08 13.77
C VAL A 128 7.40 -12.08 14.41
N PRO A 129 7.84 -10.92 14.96
CA PRO A 129 6.92 -9.90 15.46
C PRO A 129 5.98 -9.35 14.38
N ILE A 130 6.48 -9.16 13.16
CA ILE A 130 5.67 -8.67 12.03
C ILE A 130 4.71 -9.76 11.58
N GLN A 131 5.14 -11.02 11.52
CA GLN A 131 4.27 -12.14 11.22
C GLN A 131 3.11 -12.21 12.23
N LEU A 132 3.39 -12.06 13.52
CA LEU A 132 2.39 -12.03 14.58
C LEU A 132 1.45 -10.81 14.48
N ALA A 133 1.98 -9.61 14.26
CA ALA A 133 1.19 -8.40 14.09
C ALA A 133 0.22 -8.53 12.90
N ILE A 134 0.70 -8.99 11.75
CA ILE A 134 -0.12 -9.20 10.56
C ILE A 134 -1.16 -10.32 10.81
N THR A 135 -0.77 -11.48 11.39
CA THR A 135 -1.75 -12.56 11.65
C THR A 135 -2.81 -12.22 12.70
N SER A 136 -2.46 -11.42 13.71
CA SER A 136 -3.41 -10.97 14.75
C SER A 136 -4.38 -9.92 14.22
N GLU A 137 -3.94 -9.07 13.29
CA GLU A 137 -4.81 -8.17 12.55
C GLU A 137 -5.79 -8.89 11.61
N PHE A 138 -5.46 -10.11 11.15
CA PHE A 138 -6.23 -10.85 10.15
C PHE A 138 -7.01 -12.07 10.68
N LEU A 139 -7.44 -12.04 11.95
CA LEU A 139 -8.38 -13.00 12.54
C LEU A 139 -8.03 -14.48 12.25
N GLY A 140 -6.75 -14.85 12.36
CA GLY A 140 -6.31 -16.26 12.28
C GLY A 140 -6.28 -16.88 10.87
N THR A 141 -6.78 -16.20 9.84
CA THR A 141 -6.44 -16.55 8.45
C THR A 141 -4.99 -16.15 8.19
N GLY A 142 -4.13 -17.13 7.91
CA GLY A 142 -2.69 -16.91 7.80
C GLY A 142 -2.37 -15.70 6.90
N ALA A 143 -1.51 -14.81 7.40
CA ALA A 143 -1.15 -13.54 6.77
C ALA A 143 -0.84 -13.63 5.26
N LEU A 144 -0.26 -14.75 4.82
CA LEU A 144 0.01 -15.07 3.41
C LEU A 144 -1.26 -15.17 2.56
N PHE A 145 -2.33 -15.76 3.09
CA PHE A 145 -3.60 -15.98 2.38
C PHE A 145 -4.39 -14.70 2.15
N ILE A 146 -4.04 -13.60 2.82
CA ILE A 146 -4.67 -12.29 2.59
C ILE A 146 -3.73 -11.39 1.80
N LEU A 147 -2.43 -11.39 2.14
CA LEU A 147 -1.45 -10.52 1.50
C LEU A 147 -1.22 -10.83 0.01
N VAL A 148 -1.16 -12.11 -0.34
CA VAL A 148 -0.93 -12.54 -1.74
C VAL A 148 -2.15 -12.24 -2.63
N PRO A 149 -3.35 -12.77 -2.37
CA PRO A 149 -4.51 -12.46 -3.21
C PRO A 149 -4.94 -11.00 -3.09
N GLY A 150 -4.74 -10.34 -1.94
CA GLY A 150 -4.96 -8.91 -1.77
C GLY A 150 -4.08 -8.08 -2.71
N SER A 151 -2.77 -8.37 -2.75
CA SER A 151 -1.83 -7.73 -3.69
C SER A 151 -2.21 -7.91 -5.15
N LEU A 152 -2.62 -9.12 -5.53
CA LEU A 152 -3.00 -9.43 -6.90
C LEU A 152 -4.30 -8.72 -7.28
N LEU A 153 -5.32 -8.77 -6.43
CA LEU A 153 -6.59 -8.09 -6.70
C LEU A 153 -6.41 -6.58 -6.75
N ASN A 154 -5.63 -6.00 -5.84
CA ASN A 154 -5.29 -4.59 -5.87
C ASN A 154 -4.54 -4.22 -7.14
N GLY A 155 -3.57 -5.05 -7.56
CA GLY A 155 -2.90 -4.89 -8.84
C GLY A 155 -3.86 -4.82 -10.03
N LEU A 156 -4.91 -5.66 -10.03
CA LEU A 156 -5.95 -5.65 -11.05
C LEU A 156 -6.81 -4.38 -10.96
N ILE A 157 -7.37 -4.07 -9.80
CA ILE A 157 -8.27 -2.94 -9.56
C ILE A 157 -7.56 -1.62 -9.91
N PHE A 158 -6.39 -1.38 -9.31
CA PHE A 158 -5.61 -0.18 -9.56
C PHE A 158 -4.98 -0.18 -10.95
N GLY A 159 -4.67 -1.35 -11.51
CA GLY A 159 -4.30 -1.48 -12.91
C GLY A 159 -5.39 -0.98 -13.85
N PHE A 160 -6.66 -1.33 -13.62
CA PHE A 160 -7.78 -0.80 -14.40
C PHE A 160 -7.95 0.72 -14.22
N ILE A 161 -7.76 1.24 -13.01
CA ILE A 161 -7.77 2.70 -12.79
C ILE A 161 -6.67 3.38 -13.61
N ALA A 162 -5.45 2.82 -13.61
CA ALA A 162 -4.36 3.32 -14.46
C ALA A 162 -4.68 3.23 -15.95
N PHE A 163 -5.31 2.14 -16.39
CA PHE A 163 -5.75 1.95 -17.78
C PHE A 163 -6.71 3.07 -18.23
N PHE A 164 -7.71 3.39 -17.41
CA PHE A 164 -8.72 4.41 -17.73
C PHE A 164 -8.22 5.84 -17.58
N THR A 165 -7.28 6.09 -16.67
CA THR A 165 -6.66 7.42 -16.48
C THR A 165 -5.59 7.73 -17.53
N THR A 166 -5.18 6.74 -18.33
CA THR A 166 -4.26 6.93 -19.45
C THR A 166 -4.93 7.67 -20.60
N LYS A 167 -4.28 8.75 -21.06
CA LYS A 167 -4.76 9.55 -22.21
C LYS A 167 -4.89 8.65 -23.44
N ARG A 168 -6.03 8.77 -24.15
CA ARG A 168 -6.17 8.18 -25.50
C ARG A 168 -5.28 9.00 -26.44
N LYS A 169 -4.22 8.39 -26.96
CA LYS A 169 -3.57 8.86 -28.18
C LYS A 169 -4.21 8.14 -29.35
#